data_AF-K0RXZ6-F1
#
_entry.id   AF-K0RXZ6-F1
#
_cell.length_a   1.000
_cell.length_b   1.000
_cell.length_c   1.000
_cell.angle_alpha   90.00
_cell.angle_beta   90.00
_cell.angle_gamma   90.00
#
_symmetry.space_group_name_H-M   'P 1'
#
loop_
_entity.id
_entity.type
_entity.pdbx_description
1 polymer ?
#
loop_
_entity_poly.entity_id
_entity_poly.type
_entity_poly.pdbx_seq_one_letter_code
_entity_poly.pdbx_strand_id
1 'polypeptide(L)'
;MESAGPDNGSAQAPSQDDEVAAEDDAAKVARYSQRLLNEGHERWEGNRCPICYLHIGLPMSKHAKMNVCCMKRVCNGCELAARQRGIYDRCPFCRTPHPYDVASTLAMIQKRVSKRDAEAVYYLGQEYYFGTLGLAKDVSRAVELWMQSADLGSVEAHNSLGRIYYNGEGVEEDESRGILHWREAAMNGHVDSRHGLGLVEYNEGKYKLAVQHWMISAKMGDEDSLNDIKEMFTEGLATKAQYAEALRGYQEAMAEMKSHQREEAKTLGV
;
A
#
# COMPACT_ATOMS: atom_id res chain seq x y z
N MET A 1 -26.02 -18.70 79.10
CA MET A 1 -26.75 -19.53 78.12
C MET A 1 -26.21 -19.09 76.78
N GLU A 2 -25.10 -19.68 76.32
CA GLU A 2 -25.10 -20.89 75.46
C GLU A 2 -25.98 -20.63 74.22
N SER A 3 -25.49 -20.71 72.99
CA SER A 3 -24.46 -21.60 72.46
C SER A 3 -24.06 -21.26 71.00
N ALA A 4 -22.79 -21.56 70.67
CA ALA A 4 -22.15 -22.09 69.43
C ALA A 4 -22.82 -21.91 68.05
N GLY A 5 -22.15 -21.67 66.91
CA GLY A 5 -20.75 -21.77 66.44
C GLY A 5 -20.73 -21.53 64.89
N PRO A 6 -19.73 -22.00 64.10
CA PRO A 6 -18.58 -21.24 63.59
C PRO A 6 -18.45 -21.16 62.03
N ASP A 7 -17.25 -20.78 61.56
CA ASP A 7 -16.70 -20.71 60.17
C ASP A 7 -16.95 -19.40 59.39
N ASN A 8 -16.00 -18.82 58.64
CA ASN A 8 -14.77 -19.36 58.07
C ASN A 8 -13.76 -18.21 57.81
N GLY A 9 -12.48 -18.46 58.06
CA GLY A 9 -11.41 -17.55 57.70
C GLY A 9 -11.00 -17.75 56.24
N SER A 10 -10.78 -16.65 55.52
CA SER A 10 -9.98 -16.65 54.30
C SER A 10 -9.07 -15.43 54.31
N ALA A 11 -7.79 -15.70 54.57
CA ALA A 11 -6.69 -14.78 54.36
C ALA A 11 -6.66 -14.39 52.88
N GLN A 12 -6.81 -13.09 52.60
CA GLN A 12 -6.62 -12.56 51.26
C GLN A 12 -5.13 -12.29 51.09
N ALA A 13 -4.46 -13.14 50.32
CA ALA A 13 -3.12 -12.90 49.81
C ALA A 13 -3.15 -11.65 48.89
N PRO A 14 -2.09 -10.83 48.86
CA PRO A 14 -2.00 -9.73 47.92
C PRO A 14 -1.90 -10.31 46.50
N SER A 15 -2.82 -9.89 45.63
CA SER A 15 -2.80 -10.20 44.21
C SER A 15 -1.53 -9.63 43.59
N GLN A 16 -0.64 -10.55 43.21
CA GLN A 16 0.31 -10.35 42.12
C GLN A 16 -0.53 -10.13 40.86
N ASP A 17 -0.63 -8.90 40.35
CA ASP A 17 -1.01 -8.58 38.95
C ASP A 17 -1.10 -7.05 38.79
N ASP A 18 -0.03 -6.33 39.14
CA ASP A 18 0.15 -4.90 38.81
C ASP A 18 1.59 -4.65 38.28
N GLU A 19 2.10 -5.59 37.49
CA GLU A 19 3.32 -5.41 36.68
C GLU A 19 2.96 -5.39 35.18
N VAL A 20 2.17 -4.40 34.76
CA VAL A 20 2.29 -3.91 33.38
C VAL A 20 3.50 -3.00 33.37
N ALA A 21 4.68 -3.59 33.22
CA ALA A 21 5.94 -2.88 33.08
C ALA A 21 5.81 -1.86 31.95
N ALA A 22 6.07 -0.59 32.26
CA ALA A 22 6.23 0.46 31.27
C ALA A 22 7.39 0.07 30.35
N GLU A 23 7.08 -0.48 29.17
CA GLU A 23 8.09 -0.71 28.13
C GLU A 23 8.78 0.63 27.80
N ASP A 24 10.10 0.66 27.96
CA ASP A 24 10.98 1.76 27.56
C ASP A 24 10.72 2.12 26.08
N ASP A 25 10.58 3.41 25.78
CA ASP A 25 10.26 3.88 24.44
C ASP A 25 11.33 3.46 23.41
N ALA A 26 12.60 3.30 23.86
CA ALA A 26 13.65 2.74 23.02
C ALA A 26 13.38 1.27 22.62
N ALA A 27 12.81 0.45 23.51
CA ALA A 27 12.46 -0.93 23.22
C ALA A 27 11.31 -1.02 22.21
N LYS A 28 10.33 -0.11 22.29
CA LYS A 28 9.22 -0.03 21.32
C LYS A 28 9.73 0.36 19.93
N VAL A 29 10.61 1.34 19.84
CA VAL A 29 11.23 1.76 18.57
C VAL A 29 12.03 0.61 17.96
N ALA A 30 12.84 -0.09 18.75
CA ALA A 30 13.60 -1.25 18.29
C ALA A 30 12.69 -2.37 17.75
N ARG A 31 11.61 -2.69 18.49
CA ARG A 31 10.61 -3.68 18.06
C ARG A 31 9.90 -3.27 16.78
N TYR A 32 9.54 -2.00 16.65
CA TYR A 32 8.91 -1.47 15.44
C TYR A 32 9.84 -1.56 14.23
N SER A 33 11.09 -1.14 14.36
CA SER A 33 12.09 -1.25 13.30
C SER A 33 12.34 -2.71 12.90
N GLN A 34 12.34 -3.63 13.87
CA GLN A 34 12.45 -5.07 13.58
C GLN A 34 11.23 -5.59 12.81
N ARG A 35 10.01 -5.19 13.19
CA ARG A 35 8.78 -5.54 12.45
C ARG A 35 8.81 -5.00 11.03
N LEU A 36 9.24 -3.75 10.84
CA LEU A 36 9.30 -3.11 9.53
C LEU A 36 10.08 -3.93 8.51
N LEU A 37 11.21 -4.54 8.90
CA LEU A 37 12.02 -5.37 8.01
C LEU A 37 11.53 -6.82 7.86
N ASN A 38 10.63 -7.27 8.74
CA ASN A 38 10.12 -8.64 8.75
C ASN A 38 8.68 -8.77 8.23
N GLU A 39 7.93 -7.68 8.11
CA GLU A 39 6.56 -7.63 7.59
C GLU A 39 6.52 -7.02 6.18
N GLY A 40 5.43 -7.22 5.44
CA GLY A 40 5.22 -6.61 4.11
C GLY A 40 6.19 -7.08 3.03
N HIS A 41 6.56 -8.37 3.06
CA HIS A 41 7.35 -9.05 2.03
C HIS A 41 6.50 -9.54 0.86
N GLU A 42 5.19 -9.63 1.07
CA GLU A 42 4.23 -9.91 0.02
C GLU A 42 3.52 -8.61 -0.37
N ARG A 43 3.21 -8.50 -1.66
CA ARG A 43 2.52 -7.33 -2.20
C ARG A 43 1.07 -7.30 -1.73
N TRP A 44 0.57 -6.11 -1.40
CA TRP A 44 -0.81 -5.90 -0.95
C TRP A 44 -1.85 -6.58 -1.86
N GLU A 45 -2.82 -7.28 -1.27
CA GLU A 45 -3.82 -8.08 -1.99
C GLU A 45 -4.66 -7.25 -2.98
N GLY A 46 -4.89 -5.97 -2.71
CA GLY A 46 -5.61 -5.06 -3.60
C GLY A 46 -4.92 -4.83 -4.96
N ASN A 47 -3.65 -5.21 -5.08
CA ASN A 47 -2.88 -5.15 -6.33
C ASN A 47 -3.15 -6.34 -7.26
N ARG A 48 -3.95 -7.34 -6.83
CA ARG A 48 -4.36 -8.44 -7.70
C ARG A 48 -5.53 -8.01 -8.59
N CYS A 49 -5.45 -8.40 -9.86
CA CYS A 49 -6.60 -8.29 -10.74
C CYS A 49 -7.71 -9.24 -10.25
N PRO A 50 -8.95 -8.78 -10.03
CA PRO A 50 -10.01 -9.61 -9.45
C PRO A 50 -10.54 -10.68 -10.42
N ILE A 51 -10.10 -10.69 -11.67
CA ILE A 51 -10.54 -11.64 -12.70
C ILE A 51 -9.53 -12.79 -12.87
N CYS A 52 -8.24 -12.47 -12.99
CA CYS A 52 -7.19 -13.49 -13.17
C CYS A 52 -6.43 -13.82 -11.88
N TYR A 53 -6.65 -13.08 -10.79
CA TYR A 53 -6.01 -13.24 -9.48
C TYR A 53 -4.48 -13.08 -9.47
N LEU A 54 -3.88 -12.68 -10.60
CA LEU A 54 -2.47 -12.33 -10.71
C LEU A 54 -2.23 -10.87 -10.30
N HIS A 55 -1.11 -10.61 -9.63
CA HIS A 55 -0.63 -9.25 -9.35
C HIS A 55 -0.50 -8.45 -10.65
N ILE A 56 -0.94 -7.19 -10.63
CA ILE A 56 -0.87 -6.28 -11.78
C ILE A 56 0.57 -5.74 -11.89
N GLY A 57 1.17 -5.71 -13.08
CA GLY A 57 2.51 -5.17 -13.29
C GLY A 57 2.66 -3.73 -12.78
N LEU A 58 3.87 -3.36 -12.35
CA LEU A 58 4.20 -2.00 -11.92
C LEU A 58 4.73 -1.17 -13.11
N PRO A 59 4.44 0.15 -13.16
CA PRO A 59 3.48 0.86 -12.33
C PRO A 59 2.03 0.50 -12.73
N MET A 60 1.15 0.28 -11.74
CA MET A 60 -0.20 -0.25 -11.99
C MET A 60 -1.06 0.62 -12.90
N SER A 61 -0.83 1.94 -12.89
CA SER A 61 -1.54 2.90 -13.75
C SER A 61 -1.34 2.64 -15.24
N LYS A 62 -0.25 1.97 -15.64
CA LYS A 62 0.03 1.59 -17.03
C LYS A 62 -0.53 0.22 -17.41
N HIS A 63 -0.88 -0.60 -16.43
CA HIS A 63 -1.21 -2.03 -16.65
C HIS A 63 -2.63 -2.41 -16.21
N ALA A 64 -3.38 -1.48 -15.62
CA ALA A 64 -4.75 -1.71 -15.20
C ALA A 64 -5.59 -0.44 -15.21
N LYS A 65 -6.91 -0.64 -15.31
CA LYS A 65 -7.92 0.42 -15.20
C LYS A 65 -8.70 0.30 -13.90
N MET A 66 -8.84 1.42 -13.18
CA MET A 66 -9.74 1.51 -12.03
C MET A 66 -11.19 1.55 -12.52
N ASN A 67 -12.04 0.68 -11.98
CA ASN A 67 -13.45 0.63 -12.29
C ASN A 67 -14.28 1.25 -11.15
N VAL A 68 -14.76 2.48 -11.36
CA VAL A 68 -15.50 3.26 -10.34
C VAL A 68 -16.80 2.60 -9.86
N CYS A 69 -17.36 1.63 -10.61
CA CYS A 69 -18.53 0.88 -10.14
C CYS A 69 -18.22 0.06 -8.88
N CYS A 70 -16.96 -0.39 -8.72
CA CYS A 70 -16.55 -1.39 -7.74
C CYS A 70 -15.25 -1.08 -7.00
N MET A 71 -14.55 0.00 -7.37
CA MET A 71 -13.21 0.33 -6.90
C MET A 71 -12.23 -0.84 -7.04
N LYS A 72 -12.37 -1.62 -8.11
CA LYS A 72 -11.42 -2.68 -8.46
C LYS A 72 -10.60 -2.28 -9.68
N ARG A 73 -9.30 -2.53 -9.60
CA ARG A 73 -8.38 -2.40 -10.73
C ARG A 73 -8.41 -3.70 -11.54
N VAL A 74 -8.77 -3.61 -12.81
CA VAL A 74 -8.76 -4.74 -13.73
C VAL A 74 -7.58 -4.56 -14.69
N CYS A 75 -6.72 -5.57 -14.80
CA CYS A 75 -5.57 -5.49 -15.70
C CYS A 75 -5.99 -5.37 -17.18
N ASN A 76 -5.19 -4.70 -18.00
CA ASN A 76 -5.50 -4.45 -19.41
C ASN A 76 -5.77 -5.74 -20.19
N GLY A 77 -5.10 -6.84 -19.84
CA GLY A 77 -5.37 -8.15 -20.45
C GLY A 77 -6.79 -8.67 -20.16
N CYS A 78 -7.28 -8.53 -18.93
CA CYS A 78 -8.64 -8.92 -18.59
C CYS A 78 -9.69 -7.97 -19.19
N GLU A 79 -9.39 -6.67 -19.28
CA GLU A 79 -10.21 -5.70 -20.01
C GLU A 79 -10.31 -6.06 -21.51
N LEU A 80 -9.18 -6.37 -22.15
CA LEU A 80 -9.13 -6.81 -23.55
C LEU A 80 -9.94 -8.10 -23.78
N ALA A 81 -9.72 -9.12 -22.95
CA ALA A 81 -10.45 -10.38 -23.04
C ALA A 81 -11.96 -10.22 -22.84
N ALA A 82 -12.38 -9.28 -21.99
CA ALA A 82 -13.79 -8.95 -21.81
C ALA A 82 -14.38 -8.28 -23.06
N ARG A 83 -13.66 -7.33 -23.67
CA ARG A 83 -14.06 -6.69 -24.93
C ARG A 83 -14.18 -7.68 -26.09
N GLN A 84 -13.23 -8.62 -26.21
CA GLN A 84 -13.30 -9.69 -27.22
C GLN A 84 -14.53 -10.60 -27.06
N ARG A 85 -15.11 -10.65 -25.86
CA ARG A 85 -16.36 -11.38 -25.55
C ARG A 85 -17.62 -10.51 -25.61
N GLY A 86 -17.53 -9.31 -26.18
CA GLY A 86 -18.67 -8.43 -26.35
C GLY A 86 -19.02 -7.54 -25.16
N ILE A 87 -18.18 -7.47 -24.12
CA ILE A 87 -18.39 -6.61 -22.95
C ILE A 87 -17.64 -5.29 -23.17
N TYR A 88 -18.30 -4.31 -23.79
CA TYR A 88 -17.69 -3.03 -24.16
C TYR A 88 -18.08 -1.88 -23.22
N ASP A 89 -19.33 -1.84 -22.80
CA ASP A 89 -19.96 -0.72 -22.10
C ASP A 89 -20.17 -0.99 -20.60
N ARG A 90 -19.59 -2.08 -20.08
CA ARG A 90 -19.78 -2.54 -18.71
C ARG A 90 -18.45 -2.92 -18.09
N CYS A 91 -18.35 -2.75 -16.78
CA CYS A 91 -17.20 -3.22 -16.02
C CYS A 91 -17.01 -4.74 -16.21
N PRO A 92 -15.81 -5.20 -16.58
CA PRO A 92 -15.54 -6.64 -16.74
C PRO A 92 -15.75 -7.47 -15.49
N PHE A 93 -15.63 -6.86 -14.31
CA PHE A 93 -15.80 -7.53 -13.02
C PHE A 93 -17.26 -7.46 -12.53
N CYS A 94 -17.77 -6.26 -12.28
CA CYS A 94 -19.06 -6.05 -11.61
C CYS A 94 -20.27 -6.05 -12.58
N ARG A 95 -20.04 -6.06 -13.92
CA ARG A 95 -21.05 -5.94 -15.00
C ARG A 95 -21.93 -4.69 -14.98
N THR A 96 -21.71 -3.77 -14.04
CA THR A 96 -22.38 -2.47 -14.02
C THR A 96 -21.97 -1.67 -15.25
N PRO A 97 -22.92 -1.01 -15.96
CA PRO A 97 -22.60 -0.12 -17.05
C PRO A 97 -21.59 0.95 -16.64
N HIS A 98 -20.67 1.28 -17.55
CA HIS A 98 -19.75 2.39 -17.36
C HIS A 98 -20.53 3.72 -17.35
N PRO A 99 -20.17 4.68 -16.48
CA PRO A 99 -20.75 6.00 -16.54
C PRO A 99 -20.37 6.69 -17.87
N TYR A 100 -21.32 7.38 -18.48
CA TYR A 100 -21.11 8.09 -19.76
C TYR A 100 -20.67 9.53 -19.59
N ASP A 101 -20.79 10.07 -18.37
CA ASP A 101 -20.49 11.46 -18.05
C ASP A 101 -19.82 11.59 -16.66
N VAL A 102 -19.24 12.77 -16.43
CA VAL A 102 -18.51 13.11 -15.22
C VAL A 102 -19.42 13.11 -13.97
N ALA A 103 -20.65 13.61 -14.09
CA ALA A 103 -21.57 13.67 -12.96
C ALA A 103 -21.99 12.27 -12.50
N SER A 104 -22.28 11.37 -13.44
CA SER A 104 -22.55 9.96 -13.17
C SER A 104 -21.35 9.26 -12.54
N THR A 105 -20.13 9.56 -13.00
CA THR A 105 -18.88 9.02 -12.43
C THR A 105 -18.71 9.45 -10.97
N LEU A 106 -18.84 10.75 -10.68
CA LEU A 106 -18.77 11.29 -9.33
C LEU A 106 -19.86 10.73 -8.43
N ALA A 107 -21.10 10.60 -8.91
CA ALA A 107 -22.20 10.03 -8.14
C ALA A 107 -21.92 8.58 -7.73
N MET A 108 -21.32 7.77 -8.61
CA MET A 108 -20.89 6.40 -8.28
C MET A 108 -19.81 6.38 -7.20
N ILE A 109 -18.80 7.26 -7.30
CA ILE A 109 -17.74 7.39 -6.31
C ILE A 109 -18.32 7.80 -4.95
N GLN A 110 -19.12 8.87 -4.93
CA GLN A 110 -19.75 9.41 -3.71
C GLN A 110 -20.65 8.38 -3.01
N LYS A 111 -21.37 7.55 -3.78
CA LYS A 111 -22.17 6.45 -3.23
C LYS A 111 -21.34 5.39 -2.49
N ARG A 112 -20.07 5.21 -2.87
CA ARG A 112 -19.14 4.30 -2.18
C ARG A 112 -18.46 4.98 -1.00
N VAL A 113 -18.09 6.25 -1.15
CA VAL A 113 -17.60 7.09 -0.04
C VAL A 113 -18.60 7.11 1.11
N SER A 114 -19.90 7.28 0.85
CA SER A 114 -20.94 7.24 1.89
C SER A 114 -21.08 5.89 2.59
N LYS A 115 -20.57 4.82 1.98
CA LYS A 115 -20.48 3.47 2.56
C LYS A 115 -19.12 3.19 3.21
N ARG A 116 -18.27 4.20 3.34
CA ARG A 116 -16.92 4.09 3.93
C ARG A 116 -16.04 3.07 3.19
N ASP A 117 -16.17 2.98 1.87
CA ASP A 117 -15.26 2.21 1.02
C ASP A 117 -13.90 2.92 0.94
N ALA A 118 -12.88 2.35 1.60
CA ALA A 118 -11.55 2.97 1.75
C ALA A 118 -10.96 3.40 0.39
N GLU A 119 -11.07 2.55 -0.63
CA GLU A 119 -10.54 2.82 -1.96
C GLU A 119 -11.31 3.91 -2.68
N ALA A 120 -12.64 4.02 -2.46
CA ALA A 120 -13.41 5.13 -3.01
C ALA A 120 -13.06 6.47 -2.37
N VAL A 121 -12.84 6.48 -1.05
CA VAL A 121 -12.40 7.68 -0.32
C VAL A 121 -11.02 8.12 -0.80
N TYR A 122 -10.09 7.16 -0.93
CA TYR A 122 -8.76 7.40 -1.50
C TYR A 122 -8.86 7.99 -2.91
N TYR A 123 -9.61 7.33 -3.79
CA TYR A 123 -9.77 7.72 -5.19
C TYR A 123 -10.36 9.13 -5.30
N LEU A 124 -11.40 9.46 -4.51
CA LEU A 124 -11.94 10.82 -4.48
C LEU A 124 -10.88 11.85 -4.02
N GLY A 125 -10.04 11.50 -3.05
CA GLY A 125 -8.90 12.33 -2.66
C GLY A 125 -7.93 12.58 -3.81
N GLN A 126 -7.62 11.56 -4.63
CA GLN A 126 -6.80 11.74 -5.83
C GLN A 126 -7.43 12.72 -6.83
N GLU A 127 -8.74 12.61 -7.04
CA GLU A 127 -9.46 13.49 -7.98
C GLU A 127 -9.43 14.96 -7.53
N TYR A 128 -9.54 15.23 -6.22
CA TYR A 128 -9.32 16.57 -5.66
C TYR A 128 -7.86 17.03 -5.79
N TYR A 129 -6.89 16.15 -5.54
CA TYR A 129 -5.47 16.52 -5.64
C TYR A 129 -5.06 16.93 -7.07
N PHE A 130 -5.59 16.24 -8.08
CA PHE A 130 -5.30 16.55 -9.50
C PHE A 130 -6.27 17.57 -10.13
N GLY A 131 -7.42 17.83 -9.51
CA GLY A 131 -8.46 18.69 -10.10
C GLY A 131 -9.12 18.03 -11.32
N THR A 132 -9.41 16.74 -11.23
CA THR A 132 -10.00 15.92 -12.30
C THR A 132 -11.48 15.64 -12.01
N LEU A 133 -12.19 15.02 -12.97
CA LEU A 133 -13.65 14.81 -12.90
C LEU A 133 -14.46 16.09 -12.62
N GLY A 134 -14.03 17.24 -13.16
CA GLY A 134 -14.72 18.51 -12.99
C GLY A 134 -14.64 19.09 -11.56
N LEU A 135 -13.79 18.52 -10.71
CA LEU A 135 -13.47 19.07 -9.39
C LEU A 135 -12.35 20.12 -9.54
N ALA A 136 -12.46 21.22 -8.80
CA ALA A 136 -11.33 22.13 -8.65
C ALA A 136 -10.22 21.44 -7.85
N LYS A 137 -8.97 21.70 -8.21
CA LYS A 137 -7.81 21.21 -7.45
C LYS A 137 -7.88 21.73 -6.01
N ASP A 138 -7.87 20.83 -5.05
CA ASP A 138 -7.90 21.13 -3.62
C ASP A 138 -7.07 20.11 -2.85
N VAL A 139 -5.84 20.50 -2.50
CA VAL A 139 -4.87 19.62 -1.84
C VAL A 139 -5.25 19.37 -0.38
N SER A 140 -5.75 20.38 0.34
CA SER A 140 -6.20 20.22 1.73
C SER A 140 -7.34 19.22 1.81
N ARG A 141 -8.32 19.30 0.90
CA ARG A 141 -9.41 18.33 0.83
C ARG A 141 -8.91 16.93 0.47
N ALA A 142 -7.94 16.81 -0.42
CA ALA A 142 -7.33 15.52 -0.75
C ALA A 142 -6.67 14.88 0.48
N VAL A 143 -5.91 15.65 1.27
CA VAL A 143 -5.25 15.17 2.50
C VAL A 143 -6.28 14.70 3.53
N GLU A 144 -7.37 15.45 3.75
CA GLU A 144 -8.45 15.03 4.64
C GLU A 144 -9.05 13.67 4.23
N LEU A 145 -9.30 13.50 2.93
CA LEU A 145 -9.85 12.25 2.40
C LEU A 145 -8.83 11.11 2.49
N TRP A 146 -7.55 11.36 2.23
CA TRP A 146 -6.52 10.35 2.38
C TRP A 146 -6.32 9.94 3.85
N MET A 147 -6.38 10.88 4.80
CA MET A 147 -6.38 10.53 6.23
C MET A 147 -7.57 9.63 6.58
N GLN A 148 -8.79 10.00 6.15
CA GLN A 148 -9.98 9.16 6.37
C GLN A 148 -9.85 7.78 5.72
N SER A 149 -9.24 7.70 4.55
CA SER A 149 -9.03 6.44 3.83
C SER A 149 -7.95 5.57 4.49
N ALA A 150 -6.88 6.18 5.02
CA ALA A 150 -5.87 5.50 5.82
C ALA A 150 -6.48 4.93 7.11
N ASP A 151 -7.35 5.68 7.81
CA ASP A 151 -8.11 5.20 8.98
C ASP A 151 -9.05 4.03 8.65
N LEU A 152 -9.45 3.91 7.38
CA LEU A 152 -10.23 2.78 6.85
C LEU A 152 -9.36 1.62 6.34
N GLY A 153 -8.04 1.74 6.46
CA GLY A 153 -7.06 0.70 6.09
C GLY A 153 -6.55 0.77 4.65
N SER A 154 -6.70 1.90 3.93
CA SER A 154 -6.12 2.01 2.58
C SER A 154 -4.61 2.21 2.62
N VAL A 155 -3.90 1.23 2.06
CA VAL A 155 -2.45 1.20 1.95
C VAL A 155 -1.94 2.26 0.97
N GLU A 156 -2.71 2.55 -0.10
CA GLU A 156 -2.43 3.60 -1.09
C GLU A 156 -2.58 5.02 -0.51
N ALA A 157 -3.51 5.20 0.42
CA ALA A 157 -3.69 6.47 1.12
C ALA A 157 -2.50 6.76 2.04
N HIS A 158 -2.01 5.77 2.79
CA HIS A 158 -0.76 5.91 3.54
C HIS A 158 0.42 6.28 2.64
N ASN A 159 0.58 5.66 1.47
CA ASN A 159 1.63 6.04 0.54
C ASN A 159 1.54 7.51 0.08
N SER A 160 0.33 7.98 -0.21
CA SER A 160 0.09 9.34 -0.69
C SER A 160 0.30 10.38 0.42
N LEU A 161 -0.10 10.07 1.66
CA LEU A 161 0.20 10.88 2.84
C LEU A 161 1.70 10.90 3.15
N GLY A 162 2.38 9.76 2.97
CA GLY A 162 3.82 9.67 3.13
C GLY A 162 4.55 10.66 2.23
N ARG A 163 4.20 10.64 0.93
CA ARG A 163 4.80 11.54 -0.06
C ARG A 163 4.47 13.02 0.21
N ILE A 164 3.22 13.33 0.53
CA ILE A 164 2.80 14.74 0.64
C ILE A 164 3.40 15.43 1.87
N TYR A 165 3.50 14.74 3.01
CA TYR A 165 4.15 15.28 4.20
C TYR A 165 5.67 15.31 4.04
N TYR A 166 6.27 14.30 3.42
CA TYR A 166 7.71 14.28 3.18
C TYR A 166 8.19 15.42 2.27
N ASN A 167 7.42 15.76 1.23
CA ASN A 167 7.80 16.81 0.27
C ASN A 167 7.20 18.21 0.58
N GLY A 168 6.32 18.33 1.59
CA GLY A 168 5.60 19.58 1.85
C GLY A 168 4.69 20.04 0.69
N GLU A 169 4.14 19.10 -0.09
CA GLU A 169 3.38 19.42 -1.30
C GLU A 169 1.96 19.93 -0.99
N GLY A 170 1.82 21.24 -0.74
CA GLY A 170 0.54 21.87 -0.42
C GLY A 170 0.08 21.65 1.03
N VAL A 171 0.98 21.14 1.88
CA VAL A 171 0.90 21.09 3.34
C VAL A 171 2.25 21.51 3.92
N GLU A 172 2.32 21.78 5.21
CA GLU A 172 3.60 21.96 5.89
C GLU A 172 4.41 20.66 5.81
N GLU A 173 5.69 20.78 5.47
CA GLU A 173 6.63 19.65 5.40
C GLU A 173 6.81 19.05 6.80
N ASP A 174 6.69 17.73 6.88
CA ASP A 174 6.89 16.94 8.09
C ASP A 174 7.43 15.57 7.65
N GLU A 175 8.73 15.50 7.38
CA GLU A 175 9.41 14.27 6.93
C GLU A 175 9.15 13.10 7.88
N SER A 176 9.18 13.35 9.19
CA SER A 176 8.96 12.31 10.20
C SER A 176 7.56 11.70 10.09
N ARG A 177 6.53 12.52 9.89
CA ARG A 177 5.17 12.05 9.62
C ARG A 177 5.05 11.35 8.29
N GLY A 178 5.72 11.85 7.25
CA GLY A 178 5.76 11.21 5.94
C GLY A 178 6.34 9.79 6.02
N ILE A 179 7.49 9.65 6.67
CA ILE A 179 8.16 8.37 6.91
C ILE A 179 7.28 7.42 7.73
N LEU A 180 6.55 7.93 8.74
CA LEU A 180 5.62 7.11 9.52
C LEU A 180 4.53 6.49 8.64
N HIS A 181 3.90 7.28 7.77
CA HIS A 181 2.90 6.75 6.84
C HIS A 181 3.49 5.75 5.85
N TRP A 182 4.70 5.99 5.34
CA TRP A 182 5.38 5.02 4.47
C TRP A 182 5.73 3.72 5.19
N ARG A 183 6.11 3.77 6.48
CA ARG A 183 6.34 2.56 7.28
C ARG A 183 5.08 1.70 7.41
N GLU A 184 3.95 2.33 7.72
CA GLU A 184 2.65 1.64 7.78
C GLU A 184 2.27 1.00 6.43
N ALA A 185 2.39 1.75 5.32
CA ALA A 185 2.12 1.23 3.98
C ALA A 185 3.08 0.07 3.61
N ALA A 186 4.37 0.24 3.90
CA ALA A 186 5.40 -0.75 3.58
C ALA A 186 5.16 -2.07 4.32
N MET A 187 4.87 -2.04 5.63
CA MET A 187 4.53 -3.23 6.42
C MET A 187 3.30 -3.98 5.89
N ASN A 188 2.41 -3.29 5.18
CA ASN A 188 1.23 -3.86 4.52
C ASN A 188 1.46 -4.18 3.03
N GLY A 189 2.71 -4.21 2.58
CA GLY A 189 3.07 -4.65 1.23
C GLY A 189 2.93 -3.60 0.13
N HIS A 190 2.96 -2.30 0.48
CA HIS A 190 3.07 -1.24 -0.51
C HIS A 190 4.49 -1.16 -1.07
N VAL A 191 4.61 -1.34 -2.38
CA VAL A 191 5.91 -1.39 -3.06
C VAL A 191 6.61 -0.03 -3.08
N ASP A 192 5.91 1.02 -3.55
CA ASP A 192 6.53 2.35 -3.66
C ASP A 192 6.90 2.95 -2.30
N SER A 193 6.08 2.77 -1.26
CA SER A 193 6.46 3.21 0.10
C SER A 193 7.68 2.45 0.62
N ARG A 194 7.81 1.16 0.33
CA ARG A 194 9.01 0.38 0.69
C ARG A 194 10.25 0.94 -0.02
N HIS A 195 10.14 1.23 -1.31
CA HIS A 195 11.20 1.87 -2.10
C HIS A 195 11.57 3.25 -1.53
N GLY A 196 10.55 4.07 -1.20
CA GLY A 196 10.74 5.39 -0.58
C GLY A 196 11.50 5.34 0.74
N LEU A 197 11.24 4.34 1.59
CA LEU A 197 12.05 4.12 2.81
C LEU A 197 13.50 3.79 2.46
N GLY A 198 13.75 3.02 1.40
CA GLY A 198 15.12 2.77 0.94
C GLY A 198 15.84 4.05 0.53
N LEU A 199 15.17 4.96 -0.17
CA LEU A 199 15.71 6.27 -0.54
C LEU A 199 16.03 7.14 0.69
N VAL A 200 15.14 7.17 1.68
CA VAL A 200 15.36 7.90 2.95
C VAL A 200 16.62 7.38 3.64
N GLU A 201 16.72 6.07 3.84
CA GLU A 201 17.87 5.46 4.53
C GLU A 201 19.17 5.62 3.72
N TYR A 202 19.09 5.64 2.38
CA TYR A 202 20.23 5.94 1.51
C TYR A 202 20.73 7.37 1.71
N ASN A 203 19.83 8.35 1.70
CA ASN A 203 20.16 9.77 1.88
C ASN A 203 20.77 10.05 3.26
N GLU A 204 20.38 9.29 4.28
CA GLU A 204 20.97 9.33 5.63
C GLU A 204 22.30 8.57 5.75
N GLY A 205 22.80 7.97 4.66
CA GLY A 205 24.05 7.19 4.65
C GLY A 205 23.93 5.80 5.26
N LYS A 206 22.72 5.32 5.55
CA LYS A 206 22.43 4.00 6.13
C LYS A 206 22.26 2.95 5.03
N TYR A 207 23.30 2.82 4.21
CA TYR A 207 23.32 1.99 3.00
C TYR A 207 22.88 0.54 3.18
N LYS A 208 23.26 -0.09 4.31
CA LYS A 208 22.84 -1.47 4.59
C LYS A 208 21.33 -1.60 4.72
N LEU A 209 20.68 -0.61 5.34
CA LEU A 209 19.24 -0.58 5.56
C LEU A 209 18.50 -0.22 4.27
N ALA A 210 19.05 0.72 3.48
CA ALA A 210 18.56 1.02 2.13
C ALA A 210 18.48 -0.24 1.25
N VAL A 211 19.56 -1.02 1.18
CA VAL A 211 19.59 -2.29 0.41
C VAL A 211 18.56 -3.29 0.94
N GLN A 212 18.31 -3.35 2.26
CA GLN A 212 17.27 -4.23 2.82
C GLN A 212 15.87 -3.82 2.35
N HIS A 213 15.55 -2.53 2.39
CA HIS A 213 14.27 -2.02 1.88
C HIS A 213 14.12 -2.31 0.38
N TRP A 214 15.12 -1.97 -0.42
CA TRP A 214 15.10 -2.18 -1.86
C TRP A 214 15.07 -3.66 -2.25
N MET A 215 15.66 -4.55 -1.45
CA MET A 215 15.58 -5.99 -1.69
C MET A 215 14.14 -6.48 -1.59
N ILE A 216 13.39 -5.98 -0.61
CA ILE A 216 12.00 -6.34 -0.39
C ILE A 216 11.12 -5.83 -1.55
N SER A 217 11.26 -4.57 -1.94
CA SER A 217 10.49 -4.00 -3.08
C SER A 217 10.88 -4.61 -4.42
N ALA A 218 12.16 -4.86 -4.69
CA ALA A 218 12.61 -5.56 -5.91
C ALA A 218 11.99 -6.96 -6.02
N LYS A 219 11.93 -7.71 -4.91
CA LYS A 219 11.22 -9.01 -4.83
C LYS A 219 9.71 -8.91 -5.03
N MET A 220 9.12 -7.73 -4.90
CA MET A 220 7.72 -7.47 -5.25
C MET A 220 7.55 -6.97 -6.71
N GLY A 221 8.64 -6.90 -7.47
CA GLY A 221 8.66 -6.51 -8.88
C GLY A 221 8.93 -5.02 -9.13
N ASP A 222 9.52 -4.31 -8.16
CA ASP A 222 9.94 -2.93 -8.36
C ASP A 222 11.25 -2.83 -9.15
N GLU A 223 11.19 -2.23 -10.32
CA GLU A 223 12.37 -2.08 -11.19
C GLU A 223 13.32 -0.99 -10.67
N ASP A 224 12.79 0.09 -10.10
CA ASP A 224 13.58 1.21 -9.57
C ASP A 224 14.47 0.73 -8.42
N SER A 225 13.91 0.02 -7.43
CA SER A 225 14.68 -0.60 -6.35
C SER A 225 15.75 -1.58 -6.83
N LEU A 226 15.48 -2.35 -7.90
CA LEU A 226 16.50 -3.24 -8.49
C LEU A 226 17.65 -2.42 -9.11
N ASN A 227 17.33 -1.32 -9.79
CA ASN A 227 18.30 -0.43 -10.38
C ASN A 227 19.13 0.29 -9.31
N ASP A 228 18.52 0.72 -8.20
CA ASP A 228 19.25 1.34 -7.10
C ASP A 228 20.24 0.36 -6.44
N ILE A 229 19.83 -0.89 -6.22
CA ILE A 229 20.76 -1.93 -5.73
C ILE A 229 21.90 -2.19 -6.72
N LYS A 230 21.62 -2.13 -8.03
CA LYS A 230 22.62 -2.27 -9.08
C LYS A 230 23.62 -1.11 -9.03
N GLU A 231 23.15 0.12 -8.85
CA GLU A 231 24.00 1.31 -8.71
C GLU A 231 24.88 1.19 -7.46
N MET A 232 24.29 0.87 -6.30
CA MET A 232 25.06 0.62 -5.07
C MET A 232 26.09 -0.49 -5.22
N PHE A 233 25.81 -1.52 -6.02
CA PHE A 233 26.79 -2.56 -6.32
C PHE A 233 27.97 -2.02 -7.13
N THR A 234 27.71 -1.14 -8.11
CA THR A 234 28.78 -0.50 -8.89
C THR A 234 29.65 0.44 -8.06
N GLU A 235 29.08 1.06 -7.03
CA GLU A 235 29.77 1.93 -6.08
C GLU A 235 30.49 1.16 -4.94
N GLY A 236 30.30 -0.16 -4.86
CA GLY A 236 30.87 -1.00 -3.80
C GLY A 236 30.12 -0.93 -2.45
N LEU A 237 28.94 -0.29 -2.42
CA LEU A 237 28.08 -0.19 -1.23
C LEU A 237 27.17 -1.41 -1.05
N ALA A 238 26.87 -2.13 -2.13
CA ALA A 238 26.17 -3.41 -2.12
C ALA A 238 27.08 -4.54 -2.62
N THR A 239 26.83 -5.76 -2.14
CA THR A 239 27.58 -6.95 -2.56
C THR A 239 27.01 -7.55 -3.84
N LYS A 240 27.86 -8.28 -4.59
CA LYS A 240 27.43 -9.07 -5.74
C LYS A 240 26.31 -10.06 -5.39
N ALA A 241 26.34 -10.63 -4.19
CA ALA A 241 25.33 -11.56 -3.72
C ALA A 241 23.97 -10.88 -3.55
N GLN A 242 23.94 -9.68 -2.95
CA GLN A 242 22.72 -8.88 -2.80
C GLN A 242 22.12 -8.51 -4.16
N TYR A 243 22.92 -7.99 -5.09
CA TYR A 243 22.40 -7.68 -6.42
C TYR A 243 21.87 -8.92 -7.15
N ALA A 244 22.58 -10.04 -7.09
CA ALA A 244 22.12 -11.29 -7.71
C ALA A 244 20.83 -11.82 -7.08
N GLU A 245 20.64 -11.66 -5.77
CA GLU A 245 19.42 -12.03 -5.07
C GLU A 245 18.24 -11.12 -5.46
N ALA A 246 18.45 -9.81 -5.48
CA ALA A 246 17.43 -8.85 -5.90
C ALA A 246 16.97 -9.12 -7.34
N LEU A 247 17.91 -9.37 -8.25
CA LEU A 247 17.62 -9.69 -9.65
C LEU A 247 16.81 -10.97 -9.80
N ARG A 248 17.13 -12.03 -9.04
CA ARG A 248 16.35 -13.29 -9.06
C ARG A 248 14.93 -13.05 -8.55
N GLY A 249 14.79 -12.39 -7.41
CA GLY A 249 13.49 -12.06 -6.84
C GLY A 249 12.60 -11.23 -7.76
N TYR A 250 13.19 -10.21 -8.40
CA TYR A 250 12.49 -9.42 -9.42
C TYR A 250 12.04 -10.28 -10.60
N GLN A 251 12.90 -11.15 -11.12
CA GLN A 251 12.56 -12.05 -12.22
C GLN A 251 11.42 -13.03 -11.87
N GLU A 252 11.44 -13.57 -10.65
CA GLU A 252 10.37 -14.41 -10.11
C GLU A 252 9.04 -13.64 -10.03
N ALA A 253 9.04 -12.45 -9.43
CA ALA A 253 7.86 -11.58 -9.35
C ALA A 253 7.30 -11.25 -10.75
N MET A 254 8.17 -10.90 -11.69
CA MET A 254 7.76 -10.62 -13.06
C MET A 254 7.20 -11.86 -13.77
N ALA A 255 7.72 -13.05 -13.48
CA ALA A 255 7.18 -14.30 -14.01
C ALA A 255 5.78 -14.59 -13.46
N GLU A 256 5.53 -14.37 -12.17
CA GLU A 256 4.21 -14.51 -11.54
C GLU A 256 3.16 -13.54 -12.08
N MET A 257 3.60 -12.36 -12.55
CA MET A 257 2.73 -11.34 -13.14
C MET A 257 2.39 -11.59 -14.62
N LYS A 258 3.03 -12.57 -15.29
CA LYS A 258 2.79 -12.83 -16.72
C LYS A 258 1.42 -13.44 -16.98
N SER A 259 0.80 -13.02 -18.08
CA SER A 259 -0.44 -13.60 -18.59
C SER A 259 -0.49 -13.40 -20.10
N HIS A 260 -0.93 -14.43 -20.83
CA HIS A 260 -1.10 -14.36 -22.29
C HIS A 260 -1.91 -13.12 -22.71
N GLN A 261 -3.02 -12.86 -22.02
CA GLN A 261 -3.88 -11.71 -22.34
C GLN A 261 -3.19 -10.37 -22.09
N ARG A 262 -2.27 -10.28 -21.12
CA ARG A 262 -1.52 -9.05 -20.85
C ARG A 262 -0.46 -8.80 -21.93
N GLU A 263 0.22 -9.85 -22.39
CA GLU A 263 1.18 -9.74 -23.51
C GLU A 263 0.48 -9.38 -24.82
N GLU A 264 -0.70 -9.95 -25.07
CA GLU A 264 -1.55 -9.57 -26.20
C GLU A 264 -1.99 -8.10 -26.11
N ALA A 265 -2.49 -7.65 -24.96
CA ALA A 265 -2.87 -6.25 -24.74
C ALA A 265 -1.68 -5.30 -24.97
N LYS A 266 -0.50 -5.65 -24.44
CA LYS A 266 0.74 -4.88 -24.67
C LYS A 266 1.10 -4.80 -26.16
N THR A 267 0.97 -5.90 -26.90
CA THR A 267 1.26 -5.96 -28.34
C THR A 267 0.30 -5.09 -29.15
N LEU A 268 -0.95 -4.98 -28.70
CA LEU A 268 -1.99 -4.15 -29.31
C LEU A 268 -1.98 -2.68 -28.83
N GLY A 269 -1.12 -2.33 -27.86
CA GLY A 269 -1.04 -0.99 -27.29
C GLY A 269 -2.25 -0.60 -26.43
N VAL A 270 -2.87 -1.58 -25.74
CA VAL A 270 -4.10 -1.44 -24.94
C VAL A 270 -3.84 -1.56 -23.44
#